data_AF-A0A3D3NXY1-F1
#
_entry.id   AF-A0A3D3NXY1-F1
#
_cell.length_a   1.000
_cell.length_b   1.000
_cell.length_c   1.000
_cell.angle_alpha   90.00
_cell.angle_beta   90.00
_cell.angle_gamma   90.00
#
_symmetry.space_group_name_H-M   'P 1'
#
loop_
_entity.id
_entity.type
_entity.pdbx_description
1 polymer ?
#
loop_
_entity_poly.entity_id
_entity_poly.type
_entity_poly.pdbx_seq_one_letter_code
_entity_poly.pdbx_strand_id
1 'polypeptide(L)'
;DVLVTAAPHTLESLPPGARVGTSSVRRAAQLRWLRPDLEIVEIRGNVPTRVKKVTGPDALDAVLLAAAGLLRLGLMQGDRIGIEGMTLHALILDEARFLPAAGQGAIAIECRQDDEESIRLVRALNHEETEARVT
;
A
#
# COMPACT_ATOMS: atom_id res chain seq x y z
N ASP A 1 3.42 0.85 -5.00
CA ASP A 1 2.71 1.30 -3.78
C ASP A 1 1.58 2.26 -4.19
N VAL A 2 0.64 2.64 -3.32
CA VAL A 2 -0.45 3.58 -3.65
C VAL A 2 -0.39 4.81 -2.76
N LEU A 3 -0.38 5.99 -3.38
CA LEU A 3 -0.60 7.28 -2.74
C LEU A 3 -2.10 7.56 -2.69
N VAL A 4 -2.64 7.69 -1.48
CA VAL A 4 -4.04 8.02 -1.25
C VAL A 4 -4.13 9.46 -0.75
N THR A 5 -4.98 10.27 -1.39
CA THR A 5 -5.09 11.72 -1.18
C THR A 5 -6.54 12.18 -1.26
N ALA A 6 -6.90 13.28 -0.58
CA ALA A 6 -8.26 13.84 -0.63
C ALA A 6 -8.56 14.57 -1.96
N ALA A 7 -7.53 15.10 -2.62
CA ALA A 7 -7.60 15.79 -3.91
C ALA A 7 -6.63 15.09 -4.90
N PRO A 8 -6.78 15.27 -6.23
CA PRO A 8 -5.97 14.57 -7.21
C PRO A 8 -4.51 15.08 -7.21
N HIS A 9 -3.68 14.48 -6.36
CA HIS A 9 -2.26 14.76 -6.28
C HIS A 9 -1.41 13.58 -6.76
N THR A 10 -0.27 13.91 -7.35
CA THR A 10 0.85 12.98 -7.50
C THR A 10 1.85 13.20 -6.37
N LEU A 11 2.85 12.33 -6.27
CA LEU A 11 3.92 12.53 -5.29
C LEU A 11 4.66 13.87 -5.51
N GLU A 12 4.80 14.29 -6.76
CA GLU A 12 5.45 15.54 -7.15
C GLU A 12 4.56 16.77 -6.90
N SER A 13 3.24 16.64 -7.05
CA SER A 13 2.31 17.76 -6.88
C SER A 13 1.82 17.96 -5.44
N LEU A 14 2.28 17.14 -4.49
CA LEU A 14 2.03 17.40 -3.06
C LEU A 14 2.66 18.75 -2.65
N PRO A 15 1.94 19.58 -1.86
CA PRO A 15 2.45 20.85 -1.37
C PRO A 15 3.82 20.71 -0.67
N PRO A 16 4.68 21.74 -0.70
CA PRO A 16 5.90 21.75 0.10
C PRO A 16 5.58 21.54 1.59
N GLY A 17 6.33 20.67 2.25
CA GLY A 17 6.07 20.36 3.67
C GLY A 17 4.87 19.44 3.93
N ALA A 18 4.25 18.87 2.90
CA ALA A 18 3.09 18.00 3.06
C ALA A 18 3.37 16.81 4.00
N ARG A 19 2.38 16.49 4.82
CA ARG A 19 2.38 15.44 5.84
C ARG A 19 1.93 14.12 5.23
N VAL A 20 2.86 13.18 5.08
CA VAL A 20 2.62 11.88 4.44
C VAL A 20 2.67 10.75 5.48
N GLY A 21 1.54 10.06 5.62
CA GLY A 21 1.38 8.97 6.58
C GLY A 21 1.96 7.64 6.12
N THR A 22 3.02 7.18 6.80
CA THR A 22 3.50 5.80 6.69
C THR A 22 4.39 5.41 7.87
N SER A 23 4.23 4.19 8.41
CA SER A 23 5.18 3.59 9.38
C SER A 23 6.14 2.59 8.73
N SER A 24 6.17 2.49 7.40
CA SER A 24 7.13 1.63 6.71
C SER A 24 8.46 2.36 6.55
N VAL A 25 9.53 1.83 7.15
CA VAL A 25 10.89 2.34 6.98
C VAL A 25 11.29 2.41 5.51
N ARG A 26 10.97 1.37 4.72
CA ARG A 26 11.19 1.34 3.26
C ARG A 26 10.51 2.51 2.56
N ARG A 27 9.21 2.73 2.82
CA ARG A 27 8.46 3.82 2.17
C ARG A 27 8.98 5.19 2.60
N ALA A 28 9.25 5.37 3.89
CA ALA A 28 9.77 6.61 4.45
C ALA A 28 11.15 6.98 3.85
N ALA A 29 12.04 6.00 3.70
CA ALA A 29 13.36 6.22 3.10
C ALA A 29 13.25 6.68 1.64
N GLN A 30 12.43 5.99 0.83
CA GLN A 30 12.21 6.36 -0.57
C GLN A 30 11.53 7.73 -0.72
N LEU A 31 10.56 8.06 0.14
CA LEU A 31 9.94 9.39 0.16
C LEU A 31 10.97 10.49 0.47
N ARG A 32 11.81 10.31 1.51
CA ARG A 32 12.84 11.30 1.86
C ARG A 32 13.89 11.48 0.77
N TRP A 33 14.18 10.42 0.01
CA TRP A 33 15.08 10.50 -1.13
C TRP A 33 14.48 11.31 -2.28
N LEU A 34 13.22 11.06 -2.62
CA LEU A 34 12.54 11.69 -3.77
C LEU A 34 12.05 13.12 -3.46
N ARG A 35 11.62 13.36 -2.22
CA ARG A 35 10.98 14.59 -1.74
C ARG A 35 11.41 14.86 -0.29
N PRO A 36 12.65 15.37 -0.09
CA PRO A 36 13.21 15.59 1.25
C PRO A 36 12.45 16.65 2.07
N ASP A 37 11.58 17.42 1.44
CA ASP A 37 10.75 18.44 2.07
C ASP A 37 9.48 17.89 2.75
N LEU A 38 9.09 16.63 2.49
CA LEU A 38 7.87 16.05 3.08
C LEU A 38 8.05 15.70 4.56
N GLU A 39 7.02 15.97 5.36
CA GLU A 39 6.94 15.52 6.74
C GLU A 39 6.39 14.09 6.79
N ILE A 40 7.22 13.13 7.18
CA ILE A 40 6.78 11.73 7.29
C ILE A 40 6.17 11.48 8.68
N VAL A 41 4.88 11.18 8.69
CA VAL A 41 4.11 10.93 9.92
C VAL A 41 3.88 9.43 10.09
N GLU A 42 4.27 8.88 11.24
CA GLU A 42 3.99 7.48 11.54
C GLU A 42 2.48 7.25 11.75
N ILE A 43 1.95 6.18 11.14
CA ILE A 43 0.54 5.82 11.25
C ILE A 43 0.36 4.32 11.50
N ARG A 44 -0.56 3.99 12.41
CA ARG A 44 -0.97 2.62 12.72
C ARG A 44 -2.46 2.42 12.45
N GLY A 45 -2.94 1.18 12.66
CA GLY A 45 -4.32 0.75 12.41
C GLY A 45 -4.44 -0.13 11.17
N ASN A 46 -5.65 -0.59 10.87
CA ASN A 46 -5.96 -1.36 9.65
C ASN A 46 -6.12 -0.43 8.44
N VAL A 47 -6.15 -1.01 7.23
CA VAL A 47 -6.26 -0.25 5.96
C VAL A 47 -7.39 0.79 6.00
N PRO A 48 -8.65 0.47 6.38
CA PRO A 48 -9.72 1.47 6.41
C PRO A 48 -9.42 2.64 7.34
N THR A 49 -8.92 2.36 8.55
CA THR A 49 -8.58 3.41 9.53
C THR A 49 -7.43 4.29 9.06
N ARG A 50 -6.49 3.74 8.27
CA ARG A 50 -5.38 4.51 7.69
C ARG A 50 -5.84 5.38 6.53
N VAL A 51 -6.73 4.87 5.67
CA VAL A 51 -7.32 5.67 4.57
C VAL A 51 -8.02 6.90 5.14
N LYS A 52 -8.81 6.76 6.21
CA LYS A 52 -9.51 7.89 6.85
C LYS A 52 -8.59 8.96 7.44
N LYS A 53 -7.29 8.71 7.57
CA LYS A 53 -6.35 9.74 8.07
C LYS A 53 -6.12 10.87 7.08
N VAL A 54 -6.57 10.76 5.82
CA VAL A 54 -6.53 11.89 4.87
C VAL A 54 -7.76 12.78 4.94
N THR A 55 -8.67 12.53 5.88
CA THR A 55 -9.87 13.33 6.10
C THR A 55 -10.02 13.70 7.58
N GLY A 56 -10.79 14.76 7.86
CA GLY A 56 -11.03 15.26 9.22
C GLY A 56 -10.09 16.40 9.66
N PRO A 57 -10.23 16.87 10.90
CA PRO A 57 -9.55 18.07 11.40
C PRO A 57 -8.02 17.95 11.47
N ASP A 58 -7.48 16.75 11.69
CA ASP A 58 -6.04 16.46 11.74
C ASP A 58 -5.57 15.66 10.52
N ALA A 59 -6.23 15.87 9.38
CA ALA A 59 -5.95 15.16 8.15
C ALA A 59 -4.47 15.26 7.74
N LEU A 60 -3.95 14.14 7.26
CA LEU A 60 -2.69 14.06 6.54
C LEU A 60 -2.96 14.42 5.08
N ASP A 61 -1.98 15.04 4.43
CA ASP A 61 -2.08 15.36 3.01
C ASP A 61 -2.13 14.10 2.14
N ALA A 62 -1.44 13.05 2.57
CA ALA A 62 -1.49 11.74 1.93
C ALA A 62 -1.20 10.58 2.89
N VAL A 63 -1.57 9.36 2.48
CA VAL A 63 -1.06 8.12 3.09
C VAL A 63 -0.55 7.15 2.03
N LEU A 64 0.46 6.35 2.39
CA LEU A 64 0.94 5.26 1.53
C LEU A 64 0.47 3.88 1.99
N LEU A 65 -0.19 3.17 1.07
CA LEU A 65 -0.74 1.83 1.28
C LEU A 65 -0.33 0.88 0.15
N ALA A 66 -0.50 -0.43 0.37
CA ALA A 66 -0.30 -1.41 -0.69
C ALA A 66 -1.57 -1.52 -1.55
N ALA A 67 -1.43 -1.52 -2.88
CA ALA A 67 -2.56 -1.67 -3.80
C ALA A 67 -3.36 -2.95 -3.52
N ALA A 68 -2.66 -4.08 -3.32
CA ALA A 68 -3.28 -5.37 -3.05
C ALA A 68 -4.23 -5.35 -1.85
N GLY A 69 -3.89 -4.63 -0.78
CA GLY A 69 -4.75 -4.53 0.41
C GLY A 69 -6.01 -3.70 0.14
N LEU A 70 -5.89 -2.62 -0.63
CA LEU A 70 -7.03 -1.78 -1.01
C LEU A 70 -7.98 -2.52 -1.97
N LEU A 71 -7.43 -3.21 -2.97
CA LEU A 71 -8.19 -3.99 -3.96
C LEU A 71 -8.92 -5.17 -3.31
N ARG A 72 -8.25 -5.95 -2.45
CA ARG A 72 -8.85 -7.10 -1.76
C ARG A 72 -10.01 -6.71 -0.83
N LEU A 73 -9.98 -5.50 -0.29
CA LEU A 73 -11.05 -4.95 0.55
C LEU A 73 -12.15 -4.26 -0.28
N GLY A 74 -12.04 -4.24 -1.60
CA GLY A 74 -13.00 -3.56 -2.48
C GLY A 74 -13.02 -2.04 -2.31
N LEU A 75 -11.98 -1.46 -1.71
CA LEU A 75 -11.91 -0.02 -1.46
C LEU A 75 -11.42 0.76 -2.67
N MET A 76 -10.65 0.14 -3.56
CA MET A 76 -10.04 0.80 -4.72
C MET A 76 -10.68 0.34 -6.03
N GLN A 77 -11.07 1.30 -6.86
CA GLN A 77 -11.54 1.07 -8.23
C GLN A 77 -10.90 2.11 -9.15
N GLY A 78 -10.01 1.66 -10.04
CA GLY A 78 -9.24 2.57 -10.88
C GLY A 78 -8.39 3.53 -10.05
N ASP A 79 -8.60 4.83 -10.25
CA ASP A 79 -7.90 5.92 -9.58
C ASP A 79 -8.65 6.44 -8.33
N ARG A 80 -9.67 5.72 -7.85
CA ARG A 80 -10.51 6.14 -6.72
C ARG A 80 -10.46 5.17 -5.55
N ILE A 81 -10.60 5.72 -4.35
CA ILE A 81 -10.91 4.99 -3.12
C ILE A 81 -12.31 5.35 -2.65
N GLY A 82 -13.19 4.36 -2.50
CA GLY A 82 -14.51 4.49 -1.89
C GLY A 82 -14.51 3.94 -0.47
N ILE A 83 -14.88 4.77 0.52
CA ILE A 83 -15.01 4.32 1.91
C ILE A 83 -16.04 5.16 2.66
N GLU A 84 -17.08 4.51 3.20
CA GLU A 84 -18.08 5.16 4.07
C GLU A 84 -18.66 6.48 3.51
N GLY A 85 -19.01 6.49 2.23
CA GLY A 85 -19.57 7.67 1.55
C GLY A 85 -18.54 8.73 1.15
N MET A 86 -17.25 8.53 1.47
CA MET A 86 -16.15 9.36 0.99
C MET A 86 -15.58 8.78 -0.30
N THR A 87 -15.22 9.67 -1.23
CA THR A 87 -14.44 9.35 -2.43
C THR A 87 -13.12 10.08 -2.35
N LEU A 88 -12.02 9.32 -2.40
CA LEU A 88 -10.65 9.83 -2.38
C LEU A 88 -9.93 9.42 -3.67
N HIS A 89 -8.73 9.96 -3.86
CA HIS A 89 -7.89 9.66 -5.03
C HIS A 89 -6.84 8.62 -4.67
N ALA A 90 -6.57 7.71 -5.61
CA ALA A 90 -5.51 6.71 -5.54
C ALA A 90 -4.60 6.82 -6.75
N LEU A 91 -3.31 7.01 -6.49
CA LEU A 91 -2.27 6.95 -7.52
C LEU A 91 -1.36 5.75 -7.24
N ILE A 92 -1.32 4.80 -8.17
CA ILE A 92 -0.31 3.74 -8.15
C ILE A 92 1.03 4.37 -8.52
N LEU A 93 2.00 4.24 -7.63
CA LEU A 93 3.37 4.70 -7.86
C LEU A 93 4.10 3.71 -8.76
N ASP A 94 4.83 4.26 -9.73
CA ASP A 94 5.74 3.53 -10.62
C ASP A 94 6.78 2.74 -9.82
N GLU A 95 6.87 1.43 -10.07
CA GLU A 95 7.76 0.51 -9.38
C GLU A 95 9.24 0.76 -9.68
N ALA A 96 9.56 1.36 -10.84
CA ALA A 96 10.93 1.75 -11.19
C ALA A 96 11.42 2.93 -10.34
N ARG A 97 10.50 3.76 -9.84
CA ARG A 97 10.80 4.95 -9.02
C ARG A 97 10.54 4.72 -7.54
N PHE A 98 9.61 3.84 -7.20
CA PHE A 98 9.19 3.55 -5.83
C PHE A 98 9.06 2.04 -5.63
N LEU A 99 10.18 1.41 -5.30
CA LEU A 99 10.34 -0.03 -5.25
C LEU A 99 9.42 -0.65 -4.19
N PRO A 100 8.59 -1.66 -4.53
CA PRO A 100 7.72 -2.36 -3.58
C PRO A 100 8.49 -3.11 -2.47
N ALA A 101 7.76 -3.57 -1.45
CA ALA A 101 8.32 -4.54 -0.53
C ALA A 101 8.44 -5.90 -1.22
N ALA A 102 9.44 -6.71 -0.85
CA ALA A 102 9.54 -8.10 -1.32
C ALA A 102 8.22 -8.85 -1.07
N GLY A 103 7.72 -9.55 -2.09
CA GLY A 103 6.45 -10.27 -2.02
C GLY A 103 5.20 -9.39 -1.85
N GLN A 104 5.27 -8.06 -2.02
CA GLN A 104 4.09 -7.21 -1.86
C GLN A 104 2.98 -7.60 -2.85
N GLY A 105 1.89 -8.14 -2.32
CA GLY A 105 0.75 -8.61 -3.11
C GLY A 105 0.69 -10.12 -3.27
N ALA A 106 1.76 -10.86 -2.98
CA ALA A 106 1.71 -12.32 -2.85
C ALA A 106 0.95 -12.73 -1.57
N ILE A 107 0.45 -13.96 -1.54
CA ILE A 107 -0.09 -14.63 -0.35
C ILE A 107 0.77 -15.88 -0.13
N ALA A 108 1.32 -16.01 1.06
CA ALA A 108 1.97 -17.24 1.50
C ALA A 108 0.98 -18.07 2.32
N ILE A 109 0.90 -19.36 2.02
CA ILE A 109 0.17 -20.35 2.83
C ILE A 109 1.23 -21.24 3.48
N GLU A 110 1.31 -21.17 4.80
CA GLU A 110 2.27 -21.95 5.59
C GLU A 110 1.62 -23.26 6.08
N CYS A 111 2.34 -24.36 5.96
CA CYS A 111 1.95 -25.66 6.50
C CYS A 111 3.18 -26.33 7.13
N ARG A 112 2.95 -27.35 7.96
CA ARG A 112 4.05 -28.15 8.52
C ARG A 112 4.74 -28.92 7.40
N GLN A 113 6.06 -29.05 7.50
CA GLN A 113 6.88 -29.69 6.48
C GLN A 113 6.56 -31.19 6.29
N ASP A 114 6.02 -31.85 7.32
CA ASP A 114 5.66 -33.27 7.34
C ASP A 114 4.16 -33.53 7.07
N ASP A 115 3.36 -32.50 6.79
CA ASP A 115 1.93 -32.63 6.50
C ASP A 115 1.68 -32.75 4.99
N GLU A 116 1.87 -33.97 4.47
CA GLU A 116 1.76 -34.27 3.03
C GLU A 116 0.39 -33.91 2.45
N GLU A 117 -0.68 -34.07 3.25
CA GLU A 117 -2.03 -33.73 2.82
C GLU A 117 -2.18 -32.23 2.59
N SER A 118 -1.75 -31.41 3.56
CA SER A 118 -1.76 -29.96 3.45
C SER A 118 -0.88 -29.47 2.31
N ILE A 119 0.34 -30.02 2.17
CA ILE A 119 1.27 -29.67 1.08
C ILE A 119 0.63 -29.92 -0.29
N ARG A 120 -0.01 -31.09 -0.47
CA ARG A 120 -0.70 -31.43 -1.71
C ARG A 120 -1.83 -30.44 -2.04
N LEU A 121 -2.63 -30.06 -1.07
CA LEU A 121 -3.73 -29.11 -1.25
C LEU A 121 -3.23 -27.70 -1.59
N VAL A 122 -2.20 -27.21 -0.88
CA VAL A 122 -1.64 -25.87 -1.11
C VAL A 122 -0.93 -25.79 -2.47
N ARG A 123 -0.21 -26.83 -2.88
CA ARG A 123 0.43 -26.89 -4.21
C ARG A 123 -0.56 -26.71 -5.36
N ALA A 124 -1.79 -27.19 -5.21
CA ALA A 124 -2.84 -27.01 -6.22
C ALA A 124 -3.30 -25.55 -6.38
N LEU A 125 -3.06 -24.70 -5.38
CA LEU A 125 -3.35 -23.26 -5.42
C LEU A 125 -2.16 -22.43 -5.91
N ASN A 126 -0.99 -23.04 -6.08
CA ASN A 126 0.24 -22.33 -6.39
C ASN A 126 0.21 -21.74 -7.80
N HIS A 127 0.84 -20.57 -7.94
CA HIS A 127 1.08 -19.94 -9.22
C HIS A 127 2.58 -19.86 -9.46
N GLU A 128 3.09 -20.75 -10.32
CA GLU A 128 4.53 -20.96 -10.52
C GLU A 128 5.29 -19.68 -10.87
N GLU A 129 4.72 -18.81 -11.73
CA GLU A 129 5.37 -17.54 -12.08
C GLU A 129 5.48 -16.59 -10.87
N THR A 130 4.47 -16.58 -9.98
CA THR A 130 4.53 -15.73 -8.78
C THR A 130 5.58 -16.27 -7.80
N GLU A 131 5.64 -17.58 -7.61
CA GLU A 131 6.64 -18.24 -6.76
C GLU A 131 8.06 -17.93 -7.24
N ALA A 132 8.31 -18.07 -8.54
CA ALA A 132 9.61 -17.81 -9.16
C ALA A 132 10.05 -16.34 -9.08
N ARG A 133 9.11 -15.38 -9.00
CA ARG A 133 9.43 -13.95 -8.83
C ARG A 133 9.68 -13.56 -7.37
N VAL A 134 9.16 -14.33 -6.42
CA VAL A 134 9.27 -14.06 -4.97
C VAL A 134 10.51 -14.73 -4.37
N THR A 135 10.95 -15.85 -4.95
CA THR A 135 12.11 -16.65 -4.52
C THR A 135 13.39 -16.19 -5.21
#